data_AF-A0A938BTF5-F1
#
_entry.id   AF-A0A938BTF5-F1
#
_cell.length_a   1.000
_cell.length_b   1.000
_cell.length_c   1.000
_cell.angle_alpha   90.00
_cell.angle_beta   90.00
_cell.angle_gamma   90.00
#
_symmetry.space_group_name_H-M   'P 1'
#
loop_
_entity.id
_entity.type
_entity.pdbx_description
1 polymer ?
#
loop_
_entity_poly.entity_id
_entity_poly.type
_entity_poly.pdbx_seq_one_letter_code
_entity_poly.pdbx_strand_id
1 'polypeptide(L)'
;MRRPLLIYVAGPLYTPGDRHYLCAIDAVCTDCGFRTYLPHRDGGLAPSSGRRTLSFFSSDVSALEDCYAVVAVLNGTDVDSGTAWELGYAYARGKPLIGIYEDTRVDNPPADLNLMITNSVRVISSEAQLRRALTALASGRPGVREKKHGNYDDADIARLATTVKSMKLDLSATEPARFGHETAVLCCLDAVLSIHRNYRRFVVPRVVRFRSEHPDMRLLGDMLSLYDRLGPREFAHVVTQSRDTRRAELLHSVCARLRDIASGCPTIEEEKKAIRDWMTRAGAIGYLTFGVKGIGLATFQYLRMLFGVSTVKPDVHIKRFVGVSLGRPIRDLDAIGLIEAVASRIGTEPTSLDHALWKRLSDPSQSEPPNREDLGDAGCDS
;
A
#
# COMPACT_ATOMS: atom_id res chain seq x y z
N MET A 1 -8.26 -3.37 -30.00
CA MET A 1 -8.82 -2.10 -29.49
C MET A 1 -8.35 -1.89 -28.06
N ARG A 2 -7.91 -0.67 -27.68
CA ARG A 2 -7.47 -0.38 -26.30
C ARG A 2 -8.67 -0.39 -25.36
N ARG A 3 -8.52 -0.95 -24.15
CA ARG A 3 -9.58 -0.94 -23.12
C ARG A 3 -9.91 0.51 -22.71
N PRO A 4 -11.20 0.87 -22.55
CA PRO A 4 -11.57 2.20 -22.07
C PRO A 4 -11.06 2.43 -20.65
N LEU A 5 -10.66 3.67 -20.35
CA LEU A 5 -10.21 4.09 -19.02
C LEU A 5 -11.37 4.12 -18.05
N LEU A 6 -11.11 3.78 -16.77
CA LEU A 6 -12.12 3.73 -15.72
C LEU A 6 -12.23 5.08 -15.00
N ILE A 7 -13.44 5.61 -14.83
CA ILE A 7 -13.75 6.77 -13.98
C ILE A 7 -14.51 6.27 -12.76
N TYR A 8 -14.10 6.69 -11.57
CA TYR A 8 -14.89 6.49 -10.35
C TYR A 8 -15.86 7.66 -10.19
N VAL A 9 -17.16 7.37 -10.05
CA VAL A 9 -18.20 8.39 -9.90
C VAL A 9 -18.63 8.44 -8.43
N ALA A 10 -18.25 9.52 -7.76
CA ALA A 10 -18.44 9.74 -6.33
C ALA A 10 -19.58 10.74 -6.06
N GLY A 11 -20.22 10.61 -4.90
CA GLY A 11 -21.26 11.54 -4.44
C GLY A 11 -22.24 10.89 -3.47
N PRO A 12 -23.16 11.67 -2.88
CA PRO A 12 -24.17 11.14 -1.98
C PRO A 12 -25.04 10.10 -2.71
N LEU A 13 -25.46 9.06 -1.98
CA LEU A 13 -26.26 7.94 -2.54
C LEU A 13 -27.47 7.57 -1.67
N TYR A 14 -27.81 8.44 -0.73
CA TYR A 14 -28.80 8.20 0.32
C TYR A 14 -30.22 8.13 -0.24
N THR A 15 -30.56 9.05 -1.13
CA THR A 15 -31.90 9.15 -1.71
C THR A 15 -31.95 8.59 -3.13
N PRO A 16 -33.14 8.20 -3.63
CA PRO A 16 -33.32 7.89 -5.05
C PRO A 16 -32.89 9.04 -5.97
N GLY A 17 -33.09 10.29 -5.54
CA GLY A 17 -32.66 11.48 -6.27
C GLY A 17 -31.15 11.55 -6.43
N ASP A 18 -30.40 11.33 -5.35
CA ASP A 18 -28.93 11.35 -5.39
C ASP A 18 -28.40 10.27 -6.34
N ARG A 19 -28.94 9.05 -6.25
CA ARG A 19 -28.55 7.94 -7.12
C ARG A 19 -28.91 8.20 -8.58
N HIS A 20 -30.08 8.78 -8.85
CA HIS A 20 -30.48 9.14 -10.21
C HIS A 20 -29.52 10.17 -10.82
N TYR A 21 -29.13 11.18 -10.04
CA TYR A 21 -28.19 12.18 -10.49
C TYR A 21 -26.78 11.59 -10.71
N LEU A 22 -26.29 10.69 -9.84
CA LEU A 22 -25.06 9.94 -10.08
C LEU A 22 -25.11 9.12 -11.37
N CYS A 23 -26.24 8.49 -11.68
CA CYS A 23 -26.45 7.79 -12.97
C CYS A 23 -26.47 8.75 -14.18
N ALA A 24 -26.89 10.00 -14.01
CA ALA A 24 -26.78 11.00 -15.07
C ALA A 24 -25.32 11.38 -15.33
N ILE A 25 -24.53 11.61 -14.27
CA ILE A 25 -23.08 11.88 -14.37
C ILE A 25 -22.33 10.68 -14.97
N ASP A 26 -22.70 9.47 -14.58
CA ASP A 26 -22.24 8.22 -15.18
C ASP A 26 -22.45 8.19 -16.69
N ALA A 27 -23.68 8.46 -17.14
CA ALA A 27 -24.03 8.49 -18.55
C ALA A 27 -23.13 9.47 -19.33
N VAL A 28 -22.94 10.68 -18.80
CA VAL A 28 -22.05 11.70 -19.39
C VAL A 28 -20.61 11.18 -19.52
N CYS A 29 -20.09 10.50 -18.50
CA CYS A 29 -18.76 9.89 -18.54
C CYS A 29 -18.66 8.80 -19.61
N THR A 30 -19.68 7.94 -19.71
CA THR A 30 -19.72 6.86 -20.70
C THR A 30 -19.86 7.36 -22.13
N ASP A 31 -20.67 8.41 -22.37
CA ASP A 31 -20.79 9.08 -23.67
C ASP A 31 -19.45 9.65 -24.15
N CYS A 32 -18.62 10.11 -23.22
CA CYS A 32 -17.26 10.57 -23.50
C CYS A 32 -16.25 9.42 -23.72
N GLY A 33 -16.70 8.18 -23.77
CA GLY A 33 -15.88 6.99 -24.09
C GLY A 33 -15.14 6.38 -22.91
N PHE A 34 -15.53 6.69 -21.68
CA PHE A 34 -14.97 6.07 -20.48
C PHE A 34 -15.81 4.88 -19.99
N ARG A 35 -15.17 3.96 -19.28
CA ARG A 35 -15.86 3.04 -18.37
C ARG A 35 -16.03 3.71 -17.02
N THR A 36 -17.02 3.31 -16.25
CA THR A 36 -17.29 3.91 -14.94
C THR A 36 -17.41 2.86 -13.85
N TYR A 37 -17.18 3.30 -12.61
CA TYR A 37 -17.54 2.59 -11.40
C TYR A 37 -18.45 3.47 -10.57
N LEU A 38 -19.64 2.97 -10.22
CA LEU A 38 -20.61 3.62 -9.34
C LEU A 38 -20.80 2.75 -8.09
N PRO A 39 -20.52 3.26 -6.88
CA PRO A 39 -20.56 2.44 -5.65
C PRO A 39 -21.84 1.65 -5.47
N HIS A 40 -23.00 2.30 -5.64
CA HIS A 40 -24.29 1.66 -5.45
C HIS A 40 -24.69 0.67 -6.58
N ARG A 41 -24.15 0.85 -7.79
CA ARG A 41 -24.43 -0.02 -8.95
C ARG A 41 -23.53 -1.26 -8.94
N ASP A 42 -22.24 -1.04 -8.71
CA ASP A 42 -21.20 -2.04 -8.91
C ASP A 42 -20.75 -2.70 -7.60
N GLY A 43 -20.73 -1.93 -6.49
CA GLY A 43 -20.48 -2.43 -5.14
C GLY A 43 -21.74 -2.88 -4.41
N GLY A 44 -22.90 -2.32 -4.78
CA GLY A 44 -24.21 -2.55 -4.15
C GLY A 44 -24.50 -1.58 -2.99
N LEU A 45 -25.72 -1.63 -2.45
CA LEU A 45 -26.12 -0.79 -1.31
C LEU A 45 -25.86 -1.52 0.01
N ALA A 46 -25.04 -0.90 0.87
CA ALA A 46 -24.75 -1.44 2.19
C ALA A 46 -26.04 -1.51 3.05
N PRO A 47 -26.34 -2.65 3.69
CA PRO A 47 -27.50 -2.77 4.58
C PRO A 47 -27.27 -2.02 5.89
N SER A 48 -28.34 -1.43 6.43
CA SER A 48 -28.33 -0.63 7.68
C SER A 48 -27.92 -1.43 8.93
N SER A 49 -27.78 -2.75 8.83
CA SER A 49 -27.52 -3.67 9.96
C SER A 49 -26.03 -3.86 10.29
N GLY A 50 -25.11 -3.11 9.66
CA GLY A 50 -23.67 -3.12 9.98
C GLY A 50 -22.91 -4.41 9.61
N ARG A 51 -23.60 -5.51 9.32
CA ARG A 51 -23.00 -6.74 8.78
C ARG A 51 -22.73 -6.57 7.28
N ARG A 52 -21.47 -6.72 6.86
CA ARG A 52 -20.89 -6.56 5.50
C ARG A 52 -20.31 -5.19 5.13
N THR A 53 -20.19 -4.22 6.05
CA THR A 53 -19.59 -2.90 5.75
C THR A 53 -18.17 -2.96 5.17
N LEU A 54 -17.36 -3.93 5.62
CA LEU A 54 -15.96 -4.08 5.16
C LEU A 54 -15.83 -4.52 3.68
N SER A 55 -16.79 -5.29 3.14
CA SER A 55 -16.71 -5.71 1.74
C SER A 55 -17.03 -4.57 0.78
N PHE A 56 -18.02 -3.72 1.11
CA PHE A 56 -18.34 -2.53 0.33
C PHE A 56 -17.16 -1.56 0.32
N PHE A 57 -16.63 -1.24 1.51
CA PHE A 57 -15.43 -0.41 1.64
C PHE A 57 -14.25 -0.94 0.83
N SER A 58 -13.98 -2.25 0.89
CA SER A 58 -12.85 -2.84 0.16
C SER A 58 -13.05 -2.76 -1.36
N SER A 59 -14.28 -2.95 -1.85
CA SER A 59 -14.62 -2.82 -3.27
C SER A 59 -14.45 -1.39 -3.76
N ASP A 60 -14.94 -0.40 -2.99
CA ASP A 60 -14.83 1.02 -3.32
C ASP A 60 -13.35 1.46 -3.37
N VAL A 61 -12.56 1.04 -2.38
CA VAL A 61 -11.10 1.29 -2.36
C VAL A 61 -10.40 0.65 -3.54
N SER A 62 -10.76 -0.58 -3.91
CA SER A 62 -10.18 -1.24 -5.09
C SER A 62 -10.50 -0.47 -6.37
N ALA A 63 -11.75 -0.02 -6.54
CA ALA A 63 -12.16 0.75 -7.69
C ALA A 63 -11.50 2.13 -7.75
N LEU A 64 -11.34 2.80 -6.59
CA LEU A 64 -10.59 4.05 -6.48
C LEU A 64 -9.11 3.85 -6.83
N GLU A 65 -8.51 2.71 -6.50
CA GLU A 65 -7.12 2.41 -6.87
C GLU A 65 -6.97 2.17 -8.38
N ASP A 66 -7.91 1.45 -8.99
CA ASP A 66 -7.88 1.09 -10.41
C ASP A 66 -8.30 2.23 -11.35
N CYS A 67 -9.11 3.18 -10.86
CA CYS A 67 -9.63 4.25 -11.70
C CYS A 67 -8.51 5.15 -12.26
N TYR A 68 -8.75 5.69 -13.44
CA TYR A 68 -7.91 6.70 -14.04
C TYR A 68 -8.15 8.07 -13.41
N ALA A 69 -9.42 8.42 -13.16
CA ALA A 69 -9.84 9.70 -12.60
C ALA A 69 -11.09 9.52 -11.71
N VAL A 70 -11.37 10.53 -10.91
CA VAL A 70 -12.60 10.62 -10.11
C VAL A 70 -13.44 11.81 -10.59
N VAL A 71 -14.73 11.56 -10.79
CA VAL A 71 -15.74 12.60 -10.98
C VAL A 71 -16.66 12.57 -9.76
N ALA A 72 -16.74 13.67 -9.02
CA ALA A 72 -17.49 13.75 -7.77
C ALA A 72 -18.61 14.79 -7.82
N VAL A 73 -19.79 14.45 -7.31
CA VAL A 73 -20.88 15.40 -7.05
C VAL A 73 -20.64 16.09 -5.72
N LEU A 74 -20.52 17.42 -5.74
CA LEU A 74 -20.17 18.25 -4.59
C LEU A 74 -21.36 19.05 -4.04
N ASN A 75 -22.56 18.83 -4.54
CA ASN A 75 -23.77 19.57 -4.18
C ASN A 75 -24.12 19.41 -2.70
N GLY A 76 -24.69 20.47 -2.11
CA GLY A 76 -25.05 20.53 -0.70
C GLY A 76 -24.38 21.69 0.02
N THR A 77 -24.77 21.87 1.28
CA THR A 77 -24.17 22.84 2.21
C THR A 77 -22.74 22.47 2.59
N ASP A 78 -22.40 21.19 2.53
CA ASP A 78 -21.05 20.65 2.66
C ASP A 78 -20.94 19.42 1.75
N VAL A 79 -19.71 19.05 1.39
CA VAL A 79 -19.45 17.83 0.63
C VAL A 79 -19.72 16.64 1.54
N ASP A 80 -20.44 15.65 1.02
CA ASP A 80 -20.67 14.40 1.74
C ASP A 80 -19.34 13.82 2.27
N SER A 81 -19.33 13.45 3.55
CA SER A 81 -18.14 12.90 4.22
C SER A 81 -17.55 11.67 3.53
N GLY A 82 -18.37 10.81 2.91
CA GLY A 82 -17.90 9.67 2.14
C GLY A 82 -17.17 10.15 0.88
N THR A 83 -17.84 10.98 0.10
CA THR A 83 -17.31 11.63 -1.11
C THR A 83 -16.01 12.40 -0.83
N ALA A 84 -15.94 13.14 0.29
CA ALA A 84 -14.75 13.87 0.72
C ALA A 84 -13.57 12.93 1.03
N TRP A 85 -13.84 11.78 1.67
CA TRP A 85 -12.82 10.77 1.94
C TRP A 85 -12.28 10.15 0.64
N GLU A 86 -13.18 9.82 -0.29
CA GLU A 86 -12.82 9.25 -1.61
C GLU A 86 -11.96 10.24 -2.41
N LEU A 87 -12.33 11.52 -2.41
CA LEU A 87 -11.56 12.61 -3.02
C LEU A 87 -10.19 12.76 -2.37
N GLY A 88 -10.10 12.76 -1.04
CA GLY A 88 -8.84 12.83 -0.31
C GLY A 88 -7.92 11.64 -0.62
N TYR A 89 -8.46 10.43 -0.67
CA TYR A 89 -7.72 9.23 -1.07
C TYR A 89 -7.19 9.36 -2.50
N ALA A 90 -8.04 9.74 -3.45
CA ALA A 90 -7.67 9.87 -4.85
C ALA A 90 -6.65 11.01 -5.09
N TYR A 91 -6.78 12.12 -4.36
CA TYR A 91 -5.81 13.22 -4.35
C TYR A 91 -4.43 12.74 -3.90
N ALA A 92 -4.39 12.01 -2.78
CA ALA A 92 -3.14 11.41 -2.29
C ALA A 92 -2.52 10.44 -3.30
N ARG A 93 -3.30 9.85 -4.21
CA ARG A 93 -2.84 8.99 -5.31
C ARG A 93 -2.47 9.74 -6.59
N GLY A 94 -2.59 11.07 -6.62
CA GLY A 94 -2.27 11.90 -7.79
C GLY A 94 -3.22 11.69 -8.96
N LYS A 95 -4.46 11.26 -8.68
CA LYS A 95 -5.48 11.04 -9.71
C LYS A 95 -6.11 12.38 -10.10
N PRO A 96 -6.44 12.60 -11.38
CA PRO A 96 -7.25 13.75 -11.78
C PRO A 96 -8.61 13.71 -11.10
N LEU A 97 -8.99 14.82 -10.44
CA LEU A 97 -10.25 14.97 -9.74
C LEU A 97 -11.06 16.09 -10.39
N ILE A 98 -12.30 15.78 -10.79
CA ILE A 98 -13.27 16.74 -11.32
C ILE A 98 -14.47 16.73 -10.38
N GLY A 99 -14.88 17.91 -9.92
CA GLY A 99 -16.00 18.06 -8.99
C GLY A 99 -17.11 18.86 -9.64
N ILE A 100 -18.31 18.28 -9.77
CA ILE A 100 -19.48 19.00 -10.26
C ILE A 100 -20.24 19.62 -9.09
N TYR A 101 -20.46 20.92 -9.18
CA TYR A 101 -21.15 21.74 -8.20
C TYR A 101 -22.19 22.61 -8.92
N GLU A 102 -23.45 22.20 -8.86
CA GLU A 102 -24.59 22.86 -9.53
C GLU A 102 -25.59 23.44 -8.52
N ASP A 103 -25.27 23.45 -7.22
CA ASP A 103 -26.13 23.99 -6.18
C ASP A 103 -26.21 25.53 -6.29
N THR A 104 -27.37 26.02 -6.74
CA THR A 104 -27.61 27.44 -7.01
C THR A 104 -27.77 28.29 -5.75
N ARG A 105 -27.79 27.69 -4.56
CA ARG A 105 -27.82 28.42 -3.28
C ARG A 105 -26.47 29.02 -2.92
N VAL A 106 -25.42 28.61 -3.62
CA VAL A 106 -24.04 29.01 -3.37
C VAL A 106 -23.56 29.84 -4.55
N ASP A 107 -23.39 31.13 -4.30
CA ASP A 107 -23.08 32.14 -5.32
C ASP A 107 -21.65 31.99 -5.88
N ASN A 108 -20.72 31.42 -5.10
CA ASN A 108 -19.33 31.23 -5.52
C ASN A 108 -18.74 29.89 -5.02
N PRO A 109 -18.93 28.78 -5.75
CA PRO A 109 -18.55 27.44 -5.29
C PRO A 109 -17.09 27.28 -4.81
N PRO A 110 -16.06 27.90 -5.45
CA PRO A 110 -14.69 27.85 -4.93
C PRO A 110 -14.48 28.57 -3.58
N ALA A 111 -15.31 29.56 -3.24
CA ALA A 111 -15.20 30.30 -1.98
C ALA A 111 -15.95 29.64 -0.82
N ASP A 112 -17.02 28.89 -1.12
CA ASP A 112 -17.91 28.31 -0.11
C ASP A 112 -17.64 26.82 0.17
N LEU A 113 -16.86 26.15 -0.69
CA LEU A 113 -16.36 24.80 -0.42
C LEU A 113 -15.19 24.81 0.56
N ASN A 114 -15.10 23.74 1.36
CA ASN A 114 -13.96 23.53 2.25
C ASN A 114 -12.63 23.61 1.48
N LEU A 115 -11.64 24.31 2.04
CA LEU A 115 -10.34 24.54 1.41
C LEU A 115 -9.65 23.24 0.94
N MET A 116 -9.85 22.14 1.65
CA MET A 116 -9.27 20.85 1.30
C MET A 116 -9.85 20.30 0.01
N ILE A 117 -11.13 20.55 -0.27
CA ILE A 117 -11.80 20.14 -1.51
C ILE A 117 -11.41 21.09 -2.64
N THR A 118 -11.54 22.41 -2.41
CA THR A 118 -11.25 23.44 -3.42
C THR A 118 -9.82 23.35 -3.97
N ASN A 119 -8.84 23.05 -3.12
CA ASN A 119 -7.44 22.91 -3.54
C ASN A 119 -7.09 21.53 -4.12
N SER A 120 -7.98 20.55 -3.97
CA SER A 120 -7.73 19.17 -4.44
C SER A 120 -8.42 18.87 -5.77
N VAL A 121 -9.52 19.55 -6.08
CA VAL A 121 -10.46 19.17 -7.14
C VAL A 121 -10.66 20.30 -8.14
N ARG A 122 -10.72 19.98 -9.43
CA ARG A 122 -11.17 20.92 -10.46
C ARG A 122 -12.69 21.05 -10.38
N VAL A 123 -13.17 22.12 -9.75
CA VAL A 123 -14.60 22.40 -9.62
C VAL A 123 -15.17 22.95 -10.94
N ILE A 124 -16.33 22.44 -11.33
CA ILE A 124 -17.11 22.84 -12.51
C ILE A 124 -18.59 22.94 -12.13
N SER A 125 -19.37 23.67 -12.90
CA SER A 125 -20.76 24.03 -12.56
C SER A 125 -21.78 23.72 -13.66
N SER A 126 -21.43 22.84 -14.62
CA SER A 126 -22.37 22.39 -15.64
C SER A 126 -21.92 21.09 -16.30
N GLU A 127 -22.88 20.32 -16.80
CA GLU A 127 -22.63 19.16 -17.68
C GLU A 127 -21.74 19.53 -18.89
N ALA A 128 -21.95 20.69 -19.50
CA ALA A 128 -21.16 21.14 -20.64
C ALA A 128 -19.67 21.32 -20.28
N GLN A 129 -19.37 21.83 -19.08
CA GLN A 129 -18.01 21.91 -18.56
C GLN A 129 -17.45 20.53 -18.23
N LEU A 130 -18.28 19.61 -17.71
CA LEU A 130 -17.89 18.22 -17.45
C LEU A 130 -17.46 17.53 -18.74
N ARG A 131 -18.28 17.59 -19.79
CA ARG A 131 -17.95 17.03 -21.11
C ARG A 131 -16.65 17.61 -21.66
N ARG A 132 -16.43 18.92 -21.56
CA ARG A 132 -15.15 19.54 -21.98
C ARG A 132 -13.97 19.04 -21.16
N ALA A 133 -14.12 18.91 -19.84
CA ALA A 133 -13.07 18.41 -18.96
C ALA A 133 -12.74 16.95 -19.25
N LEU A 134 -13.75 16.10 -19.50
CA LEU A 134 -13.60 14.71 -19.89
C LEU A 134 -12.95 14.54 -21.26
N THR A 135 -13.35 15.35 -22.26
CA THR A 135 -12.71 15.37 -23.58
C THR A 135 -11.26 15.81 -23.46
N ALA A 136 -10.96 16.88 -22.71
CA ALA A 136 -9.59 17.31 -22.46
C ALA A 136 -8.78 16.23 -21.73
N LEU A 137 -9.39 15.50 -20.80
CA LEU A 137 -8.78 14.38 -20.08
C LEU A 137 -8.52 13.18 -21.00
N ALA A 138 -9.35 12.98 -22.04
CA ALA A 138 -9.18 11.98 -23.08
C ALA A 138 -8.19 12.40 -24.19
N SER A 139 -8.07 13.68 -24.50
CA SER A 139 -7.17 14.25 -25.51
C SER A 139 -5.78 14.52 -24.96
N GLY A 140 -5.69 15.02 -23.73
CA GLY A 140 -4.47 15.13 -22.93
C GLY A 140 -3.99 13.80 -22.39
N ARG A 141 -4.41 12.69 -23.02
CA ARG A 141 -3.81 11.37 -22.83
C ARG A 141 -2.30 11.57 -22.93
N PRO A 142 -1.53 11.36 -21.84
CA PRO A 142 -0.13 11.03 -22.01
C PRO A 142 -0.10 9.88 -23.02
N GLY A 143 0.79 9.94 -24.01
CA GLY A 143 1.02 8.82 -24.92
C GLY A 143 0.99 7.55 -24.09
N VAL A 144 0.05 6.66 -24.40
CA VAL A 144 -0.36 5.56 -23.52
C VAL A 144 0.88 4.91 -22.91
N ARG A 145 1.15 5.22 -21.63
CA ARG A 145 1.86 4.28 -20.78
C ARG A 145 0.95 3.07 -20.78
N GLU A 146 1.31 2.06 -21.55
CA GLU A 146 0.65 0.77 -21.45
C GLU A 146 0.76 0.34 -19.99
N LYS A 147 -0.32 0.50 -19.22
CA LYS A 147 -0.43 -0.10 -17.89
C LYS A 147 -0.49 -1.60 -18.08
N LYS A 148 0.67 -2.24 -18.12
CA LYS A 148 0.88 -3.68 -18.02
C LYS A 148 1.66 -3.90 -16.73
N HIS A 149 0.95 -4.39 -15.71
CA HIS A 149 1.42 -4.74 -14.36
C HIS A 149 2.05 -3.60 -13.54
N GLY A 150 1.27 -3.04 -12.60
CA GLY A 150 1.78 -2.07 -11.62
C GLY A 150 1.98 -0.67 -12.21
N ASN A 151 1.52 0.35 -11.51
CA ASN A 151 1.26 1.68 -12.06
C ASN A 151 2.54 2.57 -12.09
N TYR A 152 3.60 2.15 -12.79
CA TYR A 152 4.90 2.86 -12.85
C TYR A 152 5.37 3.14 -14.28
N ASP A 153 6.22 4.16 -14.48
CA ASP A 153 6.79 4.45 -15.81
C ASP A 153 7.68 3.29 -16.26
N ASP A 154 7.50 2.79 -17.50
CA ASP A 154 8.44 1.82 -18.05
C ASP A 154 9.86 2.40 -18.14
N ALA A 155 9.99 3.72 -18.36
CA ALA A 155 11.28 4.39 -18.33
C ALA A 155 11.94 4.35 -16.94
N ASP A 156 11.16 4.52 -15.86
CA ASP A 156 11.66 4.41 -14.49
C ASP A 156 12.08 2.97 -14.18
N ILE A 157 11.23 1.99 -14.55
CA ILE A 157 11.54 0.57 -14.37
C ILE A 157 12.80 0.19 -15.16
N ALA A 158 12.93 0.63 -16.41
CA ALA A 158 14.09 0.37 -17.25
C ALA A 158 15.37 0.97 -16.66
N ARG A 159 15.31 2.24 -16.21
CA ARG A 159 16.45 2.91 -15.56
C ARG A 159 16.88 2.22 -14.28
N LEU A 160 15.93 1.83 -13.44
CA LEU A 160 16.21 1.05 -12.22
C LEU A 160 16.78 -0.33 -12.55
N ALA A 161 16.21 -1.04 -13.53
CA ALA A 161 16.68 -2.35 -13.93
C ALA A 161 18.11 -2.31 -14.48
N THR A 162 18.46 -1.29 -15.28
CA THR A 162 19.83 -1.05 -15.75
C THR A 162 20.76 -0.79 -14.56
N THR A 163 20.35 0.03 -13.61
CA THR A 163 21.12 0.31 -12.39
C THR A 163 21.36 -0.96 -11.57
N VAL A 164 20.31 -1.75 -11.33
CA VAL A 164 20.40 -3.05 -10.62
C VAL A 164 21.35 -4.01 -11.32
N LYS A 165 21.28 -4.14 -12.66
CA LYS A 165 22.19 -4.99 -13.43
C LYS A 165 23.64 -4.53 -13.34
N SER A 166 23.88 -3.21 -13.33
CA SER A 166 25.25 -2.66 -13.21
C SER A 166 25.89 -2.94 -11.84
N MET A 167 25.08 -3.09 -10.78
CA MET A 167 25.56 -3.37 -9.43
C MET A 167 26.14 -4.79 -9.24
N LYS A 168 25.98 -5.69 -10.22
CA LYS A 168 26.44 -7.09 -10.17
C LYS A 168 26.02 -7.78 -8.85
N LEU A 169 24.76 -7.61 -8.48
CA LEU A 169 24.21 -8.18 -7.26
C LEU A 169 24.20 -9.71 -7.32
N ASP A 170 24.51 -10.35 -6.20
CA ASP A 170 24.26 -11.77 -6.02
C ASP A 170 22.77 -12.01 -5.75
N LEU A 171 22.05 -12.43 -6.80
CA LEU A 171 20.63 -12.78 -6.76
C LEU A 171 20.41 -14.28 -6.54
N SER A 172 21.49 -15.06 -6.45
CA SER A 172 21.44 -16.53 -6.28
C SER A 172 21.14 -16.96 -4.85
N ALA A 173 21.16 -16.01 -3.91
CA ALA A 173 20.72 -16.21 -2.54
C ALA A 173 19.23 -16.60 -2.55
N THR A 174 18.96 -17.90 -2.64
CA THR A 174 17.73 -18.52 -2.17
C THR A 174 17.61 -18.18 -0.71
N GLU A 175 16.48 -17.56 -0.35
CA GLU A 175 16.05 -17.19 1.00
C GLU A 175 17.18 -17.07 2.03
N PRO A 176 17.56 -15.87 2.50
CA PRO A 176 18.42 -15.85 3.67
C PRO A 176 17.71 -16.67 4.76
N ALA A 177 18.45 -17.54 5.44
CA ALA A 177 18.03 -18.31 6.62
C ALA A 177 17.36 -17.46 7.74
N ARG A 178 17.22 -16.14 7.52
CA ARG A 178 16.42 -15.15 8.22
C ARG A 178 14.89 -15.36 8.13
N PHE A 179 14.36 -16.06 7.12
CA PHE A 179 12.90 -16.24 6.93
C PHE A 179 12.36 -17.62 7.33
N GLY A 180 13.23 -18.59 7.61
CA GLY A 180 12.86 -19.98 7.94
C GLY A 180 12.30 -20.18 9.35
N HIS A 181 11.59 -19.20 9.90
CA HIS A 181 10.92 -19.36 11.19
C HIS A 181 9.87 -20.46 11.07
N GLU A 182 10.04 -21.52 11.84
CA GLU A 182 9.16 -22.70 11.76
C GLU A 182 7.72 -22.36 12.12
N THR A 183 7.52 -21.44 13.08
CA THR A 183 6.20 -21.09 13.64
C THR A 183 5.80 -19.64 13.35
N ALA A 184 4.49 -19.38 13.33
CA ALA A 184 3.95 -18.01 13.25
C ALA A 184 4.39 -17.16 14.45
N VAL A 185 4.58 -17.78 15.63
CA VAL A 185 5.10 -17.12 16.85
C VAL A 185 6.46 -16.46 16.58
N LEU A 186 7.40 -17.20 15.99
CA LEU A 186 8.73 -16.69 15.71
C LEU A 186 8.70 -15.60 14.64
N CYS A 187 7.83 -15.70 13.62
CA CYS A 187 7.60 -14.62 12.65
C CYS A 187 7.14 -13.32 13.33
N CYS A 188 6.15 -13.40 14.24
CA CYS A 188 5.65 -12.25 14.98
C CYS A 188 6.73 -11.62 15.87
N LEU A 189 7.48 -12.47 16.60
CA LEU A 189 8.55 -12.03 17.48
C LEU A 189 9.64 -11.30 16.70
N ASP A 190 10.13 -11.89 15.61
CA ASP A 190 11.16 -11.28 14.76
C ASP A 190 10.70 -9.92 14.23
N ALA A 191 9.50 -9.85 13.65
CA ALA A 191 8.96 -8.62 13.09
C ALA A 191 8.85 -7.48 14.11
N VAL A 192 8.30 -7.77 15.30
CA VAL A 192 8.08 -6.75 16.34
C VAL A 192 9.38 -6.32 16.99
N LEU A 193 10.31 -7.24 17.25
CA LEU A 193 11.62 -6.89 17.80
C LEU A 193 12.47 -6.08 16.82
N SER A 194 12.26 -6.26 15.52
CA SER A 194 12.95 -5.51 14.45
C SER A 194 12.56 -4.04 14.34
N ILE A 195 11.49 -3.60 15.01
CA ILE A 195 11.03 -2.21 14.97
C ILE A 195 12.03 -1.28 15.66
N HIS A 196 12.64 -0.40 14.86
CA HIS A 196 13.63 0.62 15.28
C HIS A 196 14.79 0.05 16.10
N ARG A 197 15.31 -1.13 15.71
CA ARG A 197 16.42 -1.80 16.39
C ARG A 197 17.42 -2.38 15.40
N ASN A 198 18.65 -2.57 15.87
CA ASN A 198 19.67 -3.25 15.09
C ASN A 198 19.37 -4.76 15.04
N TYR A 199 19.14 -5.29 13.85
CA TYR A 199 18.75 -6.69 13.67
C TYR A 199 19.73 -7.69 14.30
N ARG A 200 21.02 -7.59 13.96
CA ARG A 200 22.04 -8.55 14.42
C ARG A 200 22.31 -8.46 15.93
N ARG A 201 22.35 -7.25 16.48
CA ARG A 201 22.70 -7.02 17.90
C ARG A 201 21.52 -7.17 18.84
N PHE A 202 20.30 -6.85 18.39
CA PHE A 202 19.12 -6.84 19.25
C PHE A 202 18.18 -8.01 18.99
N VAL A 203 17.83 -8.27 17.72
CA VAL A 203 16.76 -9.21 17.35
C VAL A 203 17.25 -10.65 17.41
N VAL A 204 18.33 -10.97 16.69
CA VAL A 204 18.84 -12.34 16.57
C VAL A 204 19.07 -13.03 17.93
N PRO A 205 19.77 -12.42 18.91
CA PRO A 205 20.00 -13.08 20.19
C PRO A 205 18.70 -13.37 20.95
N ARG A 206 17.69 -12.49 20.84
CA ARG A 206 16.41 -12.63 21.54
C ARG A 206 15.53 -13.70 20.92
N VAL A 207 15.46 -13.75 19.59
CA VAL A 207 14.70 -14.77 18.86
C VAL A 207 15.32 -16.15 19.08
N VAL A 208 16.65 -16.29 18.96
CA VAL A 208 17.36 -17.56 19.20
C VAL A 208 17.13 -18.07 20.61
N ARG A 209 17.27 -17.18 21.61
CA ARG A 209 17.04 -17.52 23.02
C ARG A 209 15.59 -17.91 23.29
N PHE A 210 14.63 -17.12 22.80
CA PHE A 210 13.22 -17.44 22.98
C PHE A 210 12.88 -18.81 22.39
N ARG A 211 13.39 -19.13 21.20
CA ARG A 211 13.21 -20.44 20.58
C ARG A 211 13.82 -21.58 21.40
N SER A 212 14.98 -21.38 22.02
CA SER A 212 15.61 -22.43 22.85
C SER A 212 14.94 -22.62 24.21
N GLU A 213 14.46 -21.53 24.82
CA GLU A 213 13.84 -21.56 26.15
C GLU A 213 12.34 -21.94 26.09
N HIS A 214 11.69 -21.73 24.94
CA HIS A 214 10.25 -21.97 24.75
C HIS A 214 9.94 -22.81 23.49
N PRO A 215 10.45 -24.05 23.40
CA PRO A 215 10.21 -24.93 22.24
C PRO A 215 8.75 -25.38 22.10
N ASP A 216 7.95 -25.20 23.16
CA ASP A 216 6.52 -25.50 23.24
C ASP A 216 5.63 -24.41 22.61
N MET A 217 6.18 -23.24 22.28
CA MET A 217 5.44 -22.13 21.65
C MET A 217 5.25 -22.37 20.15
N ARG A 218 4.32 -23.26 19.81
CA ARG A 218 4.11 -23.78 18.45
C ARG A 218 3.11 -22.95 17.65
N LEU A 219 2.01 -22.54 18.28
CA LEU A 219 0.92 -21.77 17.67
C LEU A 219 0.79 -20.39 18.31
N LEU A 220 0.17 -19.45 17.60
CA LEU A 220 -0.12 -18.12 18.15
C LEU A 220 -0.94 -18.19 19.46
N GLY A 221 -1.81 -19.20 19.60
CA GLY A 221 -2.57 -19.43 20.82
C GLY A 221 -1.71 -19.73 22.06
N ASP A 222 -0.56 -20.39 21.88
CA ASP A 222 0.38 -20.68 22.98
C ASP A 222 1.00 -19.37 23.49
N MET A 223 1.35 -18.48 22.57
CA MET A 223 1.91 -17.17 22.87
C MET A 223 0.92 -16.26 23.62
N LEU A 224 -0.35 -16.27 23.21
CA LEU A 224 -1.43 -15.53 23.88
C LEU A 224 -1.65 -16.08 25.29
N SER A 225 -1.72 -17.41 25.42
CA SER A 225 -1.87 -18.06 26.73
C SER A 225 -0.69 -17.76 27.67
N LEU A 226 0.53 -17.69 27.13
CA LEU A 226 1.71 -17.30 27.91
C LEU A 226 1.61 -15.85 28.41
N TYR A 227 1.15 -14.94 27.56
CA TYR A 227 0.92 -13.53 27.93
C TYR A 227 -0.12 -13.43 29.05
N ASP A 228 -1.25 -14.12 28.93
CA ASP A 228 -2.33 -14.10 29.92
C ASP A 228 -1.90 -14.64 31.29
N ARG A 229 -1.06 -15.70 31.31
CA ARG A 229 -0.53 -16.26 32.56
C ARG A 229 0.48 -15.36 33.24
N LEU A 230 1.40 -14.75 32.49
CA LEU A 230 2.53 -13.97 33.05
C LEU A 230 2.18 -12.50 33.32
N GLY A 231 1.22 -11.97 32.57
CA GLY A 231 0.95 -10.54 32.49
C GLY A 231 2.02 -9.76 31.70
N PRO A 232 1.75 -8.48 31.39
CA PRO A 232 2.53 -7.72 30.39
C PRO A 232 4.01 -7.54 30.76
N ARG A 233 4.30 -7.31 32.04
CA ARG A 233 5.65 -6.99 32.53
C ARG A 233 6.58 -8.20 32.51
N GLU A 234 6.09 -9.36 32.92
CA GLU A 234 6.89 -10.58 32.95
C GLU A 234 7.00 -11.19 31.55
N PHE A 235 5.93 -11.14 30.76
CA PHE A 235 6.01 -11.47 29.33
C PHE A 235 7.03 -10.60 28.58
N ALA A 236 7.11 -9.30 28.88
CA ALA A 236 8.14 -8.42 28.33
C ALA A 236 9.56 -8.91 28.66
N HIS A 237 9.78 -9.36 29.90
CA HIS A 237 11.08 -9.90 30.32
C HIS A 237 11.43 -11.15 29.51
N VAL A 238 10.47 -12.05 29.35
CA VAL A 238 10.60 -13.27 28.54
C VAL A 238 10.97 -12.94 27.09
N VAL A 239 10.24 -12.05 26.41
CA VAL A 239 10.45 -11.82 24.97
C VAL A 239 11.55 -10.80 24.63
N THR A 240 11.89 -9.88 25.55
CA THR A 240 12.82 -8.77 25.27
C THR A 240 14.03 -8.65 26.20
N GLN A 241 14.09 -9.38 27.31
CA GLN A 241 15.04 -9.14 28.42
C GLN A 241 14.89 -7.77 29.09
N SER A 242 13.76 -7.11 28.88
CA SER A 242 13.42 -5.81 29.48
C SER A 242 12.05 -5.91 30.12
N ARG A 243 11.79 -5.06 31.11
CA ARG A 243 10.46 -4.92 31.71
C ARG A 243 9.62 -3.82 31.03
N ASP A 244 10.08 -3.27 29.91
CA ASP A 244 9.33 -2.34 29.06
C ASP A 244 8.23 -3.09 28.30
N THR A 245 6.97 -2.81 28.66
CA THR A 245 5.81 -3.55 28.15
C THR A 245 5.42 -3.18 26.72
N ARG A 246 5.88 -2.03 26.19
CA ARG A 246 5.39 -1.51 24.90
C ARG A 246 5.55 -2.50 23.74
N ARG A 247 6.69 -3.18 23.67
CA ARG A 247 6.96 -4.20 22.63
C ARG A 247 6.22 -5.51 22.89
N ALA A 248 6.07 -5.88 24.16
CA ALA A 248 5.33 -7.06 24.57
C ALA A 248 3.85 -6.94 24.24
N GLU A 249 3.24 -5.80 24.57
CA GLU A 249 1.85 -5.49 24.26
C GLU A 249 1.62 -5.45 22.75
N LEU A 250 2.54 -4.84 21.99
CA LEU A 250 2.48 -4.86 20.52
C LEU A 250 2.57 -6.27 19.96
N LEU A 251 3.49 -7.09 20.48
CA LEU A 251 3.63 -8.50 20.08
C LEU A 251 2.34 -9.28 20.36
N HIS A 252 1.76 -9.10 21.55
CA HIS A 252 0.47 -9.69 21.91
C HIS A 252 -0.63 -9.27 20.92
N SER A 253 -0.76 -7.98 20.60
CA SER A 253 -1.76 -7.50 19.64
C SER A 253 -1.56 -8.06 18.22
N VAL A 254 -0.31 -8.20 17.75
CA VAL A 254 0.00 -8.83 16.47
C VAL A 254 -0.39 -10.31 16.49
N CYS A 255 -0.01 -11.04 17.54
CA CYS A 255 -0.38 -12.45 17.71
C CYS A 255 -1.89 -12.65 17.74
N ALA A 256 -2.63 -11.81 18.47
CA ALA A 256 -4.09 -11.89 18.57
C ALA A 256 -4.75 -11.66 17.21
N ARG A 257 -4.34 -10.60 16.50
CA ARG A 257 -4.87 -10.30 15.18
C ARG A 257 -4.63 -11.41 14.16
N LEU A 258 -3.41 -11.97 14.15
CA LEU A 258 -3.07 -13.06 13.23
C LEU A 258 -3.76 -14.36 13.63
N ARG A 259 -4.01 -14.58 14.92
CA ARG A 259 -4.80 -15.73 15.39
C ARG A 259 -6.26 -15.63 14.92
N ASP A 260 -6.86 -14.44 14.95
CA ASP A 260 -8.20 -14.22 14.39
C ASP A 260 -8.26 -14.53 12.89
N ILE A 261 -7.23 -14.12 12.15
CA ILE A 261 -7.11 -14.39 10.71
C ILE A 261 -6.97 -15.90 10.44
N ALA A 262 -6.24 -16.61 11.29
CA ALA A 262 -6.03 -18.05 11.22
C ALA A 262 -7.03 -18.85 12.08
N SER A 263 -8.20 -18.28 12.38
CA SER A 263 -9.20 -18.94 13.22
C SER A 263 -9.59 -20.29 12.64
N GLY A 264 -9.63 -21.31 13.50
CA GLY A 264 -9.92 -22.69 13.09
C GLY A 264 -8.75 -23.47 12.51
N CYS A 265 -7.53 -22.94 12.50
CA CYS A 265 -6.32 -23.68 12.09
C CYS A 265 -5.65 -24.34 13.32
N PRO A 266 -5.67 -25.69 13.45
CA PRO A 266 -5.07 -26.40 14.59
C PRO A 266 -3.57 -26.73 14.44
N THR A 267 -3.00 -26.64 13.24
CA THR A 267 -1.58 -26.98 13.00
C THR A 267 -0.72 -25.77 12.65
N ILE A 268 0.61 -25.89 12.79
CA ILE A 268 1.58 -24.83 12.45
C ILE A 268 1.47 -24.47 10.97
N GLU A 269 1.37 -25.51 10.14
CA GLU A 269 1.32 -25.45 8.69
C GLU A 269 0.04 -24.75 8.22
N GLU A 270 -1.12 -25.12 8.78
CA GLU A 270 -2.40 -24.48 8.47
C GLU A 270 -2.44 -23.02 8.95
N GLU A 271 -1.96 -22.73 10.18
CA GLU A 271 -1.94 -21.37 10.73
C GLU A 271 -1.05 -20.45 9.87
N LYS A 272 0.16 -20.89 9.54
CA LYS A 272 1.06 -20.12 8.66
C LYS A 272 0.50 -19.96 7.25
N LYS A 273 -0.10 -21.01 6.68
CA LYS A 273 -0.70 -20.94 5.35
C LYS A 273 -1.88 -19.97 5.31
N ALA A 274 -2.78 -20.03 6.29
CA ALA A 274 -3.93 -19.11 6.37
C ALA A 274 -3.48 -17.64 6.46
N ILE A 275 -2.46 -17.37 7.29
CA ILE A 275 -1.89 -16.02 7.43
C ILE A 275 -1.22 -15.58 6.13
N ARG A 276 -0.41 -16.43 5.49
CA ARG A 276 0.21 -16.14 4.19
C ARG A 276 -0.84 -15.84 3.14
N ASP A 277 -1.85 -16.69 3.00
CA ASP A 277 -2.90 -16.53 2.00
C ASP A 277 -3.66 -15.21 2.21
N TRP A 278 -3.93 -14.82 3.46
CA TRP A 278 -4.52 -13.52 3.78
C TRP A 278 -3.57 -12.35 3.44
N MET A 279 -2.30 -12.44 3.82
CA MET A 279 -1.27 -11.43 3.56
C MET A 279 -0.97 -11.22 2.07
N THR A 280 -1.07 -12.29 1.27
CA THR A 280 -0.97 -12.22 -0.19
C THR A 280 -2.12 -11.42 -0.77
N ARG A 281 -3.37 -11.75 -0.38
CA ARG A 281 -4.57 -11.04 -0.83
C ARG A 281 -4.61 -9.59 -0.38
N ALA A 282 -4.18 -9.30 0.84
CA ALA A 282 -4.20 -7.96 1.42
C ALA A 282 -3.24 -6.98 0.70
N GLY A 283 -2.21 -7.49 0.03
CA GLY A 283 -1.23 -6.66 -0.67
C GLY A 283 -0.48 -5.72 0.26
N ALA A 284 0.22 -4.71 -0.28
CA ALA A 284 0.94 -3.74 0.55
C ALA A 284 0.00 -2.84 1.34
N ILE A 285 -1.19 -2.54 0.81
CA ILE A 285 -2.20 -1.66 1.43
C ILE A 285 -2.89 -2.29 2.64
N GLY A 286 -2.78 -3.61 2.82
CA GLY A 286 -3.36 -4.35 3.95
C GLY A 286 -2.95 -3.82 5.32
N TYR A 287 -1.84 -3.07 5.42
CA TYR A 287 -1.45 -2.42 6.68
C TYR A 287 -2.51 -1.45 7.23
N LEU A 288 -3.28 -0.80 6.36
CA LEU A 288 -4.35 0.14 6.74
C LEU A 288 -5.51 -0.59 7.45
N THR A 289 -5.78 -1.84 7.06
CA THR A 289 -6.86 -2.67 7.58
C THR A 289 -6.35 -3.79 8.50
N PHE A 290 -5.05 -3.80 8.81
CA PHE A 290 -4.46 -4.79 9.70
C PHE A 290 -4.99 -4.63 11.13
N GLY A 291 -5.34 -3.41 11.55
CA GLY A 291 -6.06 -3.18 12.80
C GLY A 291 -5.21 -3.26 14.07
N VAL A 292 -3.87 -3.31 13.94
CA VAL A 292 -2.94 -3.30 15.08
C VAL A 292 -2.22 -1.96 15.16
N LYS A 293 -2.51 -1.18 16.20
CA LYS A 293 -1.87 0.11 16.45
C LYS A 293 -0.35 -0.06 16.60
N GLY A 294 0.44 0.75 15.90
CA GLY A 294 1.90 0.70 15.92
C GLY A 294 2.53 -0.14 14.81
N ILE A 295 1.73 -0.81 13.98
CA ILE A 295 2.21 -1.50 12.77
C ILE A 295 2.00 -0.60 11.55
N GLY A 296 3.08 0.04 11.11
CA GLY A 296 3.11 0.79 9.84
C GLY A 296 3.46 -0.10 8.64
N LEU A 297 3.37 0.47 7.44
CA LEU A 297 3.61 -0.21 6.16
C LEU A 297 4.92 -1.00 6.13
N ALA A 298 6.05 -0.41 6.57
CA ALA A 298 7.34 -1.10 6.54
C ALA A 298 7.38 -2.37 7.43
N THR A 299 6.73 -2.34 8.59
CA THR A 299 6.63 -3.51 9.48
C THR A 299 5.66 -4.53 8.91
N PHE A 300 4.54 -4.09 8.34
CA PHE A 300 3.57 -4.96 7.69
C PHE A 300 4.19 -5.70 6.49
N GLN A 301 4.92 -5.00 5.63
CA GLN A 301 5.68 -5.63 4.54
C GLN A 301 6.69 -6.66 5.07
N TYR A 302 7.38 -6.34 6.16
CA TYR A 302 8.32 -7.28 6.76
C TYR A 302 7.62 -8.53 7.31
N LEU A 303 6.44 -8.40 7.93
CA LEU A 303 5.60 -9.54 8.30
C LEU A 303 5.24 -10.38 7.08
N ARG A 304 4.76 -9.75 5.98
CA ARG A 304 4.44 -10.47 4.73
C ARG A 304 5.61 -11.31 4.23
N MET A 305 6.83 -10.75 4.24
CA MET A 305 8.05 -11.47 3.88
C MET A 305 8.33 -12.65 4.81
N LEU A 306 8.19 -12.48 6.13
CA LEU A 306 8.39 -13.56 7.12
C LEU A 306 7.37 -14.71 7.00
N PHE A 307 6.19 -14.42 6.46
CA PHE A 307 5.20 -15.44 6.12
C PHE A 307 5.39 -16.01 4.70
N GLY A 308 6.42 -15.59 3.95
CA GLY A 308 6.77 -16.14 2.63
C GLY A 308 6.05 -15.46 1.45
N VAL A 309 5.53 -14.25 1.63
CA VAL A 309 5.05 -13.44 0.51
C VAL A 309 6.24 -12.75 -0.15
N SER A 310 6.44 -12.99 -1.45
CA SER A 310 7.50 -12.35 -2.21
C SER A 310 7.16 -10.88 -2.48
N THR A 311 7.76 -9.98 -1.70
CA THR A 311 7.53 -8.53 -1.73
C THR A 311 8.76 -7.78 -1.20
N VAL A 312 8.66 -6.45 -1.13
CA VAL A 312 9.76 -5.54 -0.79
C VAL A 312 9.44 -4.77 0.49
N LYS A 313 10.45 -4.53 1.33
CA LYS A 313 10.30 -3.67 2.51
C LYS A 313 10.74 -2.24 2.16
N PRO A 314 9.89 -1.21 2.30
CA PRO A 314 10.25 0.17 1.97
C PRO A 314 11.09 0.83 3.09
N ASP A 315 12.26 0.26 3.38
CA ASP A 315 13.17 0.86 4.36
C ASP A 315 13.97 2.04 3.78
N VAL A 316 14.77 2.68 4.62
CA VAL A 316 15.56 3.86 4.24
C VAL A 316 16.53 3.56 3.09
N HIS A 317 17.10 2.36 3.03
CA HIS A 317 18.06 2.00 1.99
C HIS A 317 17.35 1.80 0.65
N ILE A 318 16.24 1.06 0.62
CA ILE A 318 15.45 0.85 -0.60
C ILE A 318 14.92 2.19 -1.12
N LYS A 319 14.33 3.02 -0.25
CA LYS A 319 13.81 4.33 -0.64
C LYS A 319 14.89 5.26 -1.18
N ARG A 320 16.06 5.29 -0.53
CA ARG A 320 17.20 6.09 -0.98
C ARG A 320 17.72 5.60 -2.33
N PHE A 321 17.84 4.29 -2.51
CA PHE A 321 18.25 3.69 -3.76
C PHE A 321 17.32 4.08 -4.91
N VAL A 322 16.00 3.88 -4.75
CA VAL A 322 15.03 4.24 -5.80
C VAL A 322 15.05 5.75 -6.04
N GLY A 323 15.06 6.56 -4.98
CA GLY A 323 15.02 8.02 -5.10
C GLY A 323 16.25 8.61 -5.80
N VAL A 324 17.46 8.14 -5.47
CA VAL A 324 18.71 8.53 -6.15
C VAL A 324 18.71 8.03 -7.58
N SER A 325 18.33 6.77 -7.79
CA SER A 325 18.29 6.15 -9.12
C SER A 325 17.24 6.76 -10.02
N LEU A 326 16.24 7.48 -9.50
CA LEU A 326 15.23 8.20 -10.29
C LEU A 326 15.42 9.73 -10.27
N GLY A 327 16.24 10.26 -9.37
CA GLY A 327 16.47 11.71 -9.22
C GLY A 327 15.29 12.46 -8.59
N ARG A 328 14.45 11.79 -7.79
CA ARG A 328 13.27 12.39 -7.14
C ARG A 328 12.93 11.68 -5.82
N PRO A 329 12.27 12.34 -4.86
CA PRO A 329 11.74 11.66 -3.68
C PRO A 329 10.68 10.62 -4.09
N ILE A 330 10.62 9.52 -3.33
CA ILE A 330 9.73 8.38 -3.62
C ILE A 330 8.92 8.02 -2.36
N ARG A 331 7.62 7.79 -2.54
CA ARG A 331 6.72 7.34 -1.46
C ARG A 331 6.90 5.84 -1.23
N ASP A 332 6.58 5.38 -0.02
CA ASP A 332 6.83 3.99 0.39
C ASP A 332 6.15 2.96 -0.51
N LEU A 333 4.89 3.18 -0.89
CA LEU A 333 4.16 2.27 -1.78
C LEU A 333 4.73 2.26 -3.20
N ASP A 334 5.20 3.42 -3.68
CA ASP A 334 5.84 3.51 -4.99
C ASP A 334 7.18 2.77 -5.01
N ALA A 335 7.96 2.86 -3.93
CA ALA A 335 9.22 2.14 -3.79
C ALA A 335 9.01 0.62 -3.85
N ILE A 336 7.98 0.10 -3.16
CA ILE A 336 7.62 -1.33 -3.21
C ILE A 336 7.33 -1.75 -4.64
N GLY A 337 6.36 -1.08 -5.28
CA GLY A 337 5.91 -1.53 -6.58
C GLY A 337 6.92 -1.30 -7.71
N LEU A 338 7.77 -0.28 -7.62
CA LEU A 338 8.88 -0.09 -8.56
C LEU A 338 9.90 -1.23 -8.48
N ILE A 339 10.30 -1.62 -7.27
CA ILE A 339 11.24 -2.73 -7.09
C ILE A 339 10.61 -4.07 -7.49
N GLU A 340 9.34 -4.31 -7.18
CA GLU A 340 8.60 -5.50 -7.65
C GLU A 340 8.53 -5.56 -9.19
N ALA A 341 8.28 -4.43 -9.84
CA ALA A 341 8.29 -4.34 -11.31
C ALA A 341 9.68 -4.57 -11.91
N VAL A 342 10.74 -4.05 -11.25
CA VAL A 342 12.13 -4.31 -11.65
C VAL A 342 12.47 -5.79 -11.48
N ALA A 343 12.10 -6.41 -10.37
CA ALA A 343 12.32 -7.83 -10.10
C ALA A 343 11.70 -8.70 -11.20
N SER A 344 10.43 -8.41 -11.54
CA SER A 344 9.72 -9.04 -12.65
C SER A 344 10.45 -8.85 -13.99
N ARG A 345 10.90 -7.62 -14.30
CA ARG A 345 11.62 -7.31 -15.55
C ARG A 345 12.96 -8.05 -15.69
N ILE A 346 13.66 -8.29 -14.59
CA ILE A 346 14.96 -8.99 -14.60
C ILE A 346 14.84 -10.49 -14.31
N GLY A 347 13.62 -11.01 -14.12
CA GLY A 347 13.36 -12.43 -13.89
C GLY A 347 13.83 -12.94 -12.52
N THR A 348 13.68 -12.13 -11.46
CA THR A 348 14.01 -12.53 -10.08
C THR A 348 12.84 -12.29 -9.14
N GLU A 349 12.87 -12.95 -7.99
CA GLU A 349 11.89 -12.75 -6.93
C GLU A 349 12.10 -11.38 -6.24
N PRO A 350 11.03 -10.61 -5.97
CA PRO A 350 11.12 -9.35 -5.23
C PRO A 350 11.88 -9.45 -3.91
N THR A 351 11.69 -10.53 -3.16
CA THR A 351 12.40 -10.77 -1.89
C THR A 351 13.90 -10.99 -2.08
N SER A 352 14.32 -11.71 -3.11
CA SER A 352 15.73 -11.90 -3.46
C SER A 352 16.38 -10.57 -3.85
N LEU A 353 15.67 -9.76 -4.64
CA LEU A 353 16.16 -8.43 -5.04
C LEU A 353 16.26 -7.47 -3.84
N ASP A 354 15.23 -7.40 -2.99
CA ASP A 354 15.22 -6.62 -1.75
C ASP A 354 16.43 -6.98 -0.87
N HIS A 355 16.65 -8.29 -0.66
CA HIS A 355 17.75 -8.76 0.15
C HIS A 355 19.12 -8.36 -0.40
N ALA A 356 19.33 -8.55 -1.71
CA ALA A 356 20.59 -8.24 -2.36
C ALA A 356 20.88 -6.73 -2.32
N LEU A 357 19.87 -5.90 -2.59
CA LEU A 357 19.97 -4.45 -2.48
C LEU A 357 20.28 -4.03 -1.04
N TRP A 358 19.55 -4.54 -0.06
CA TRP A 358 19.79 -4.24 1.35
C TRP A 358 21.21 -4.61 1.78
N LYS A 359 21.69 -5.81 1.41
CA LYS A 359 23.05 -6.28 1.74
C LYS A 359 24.12 -5.37 1.13
N ARG A 360 23.93 -4.94 -0.12
CA ARG A 360 24.84 -4.01 -0.82
C ARG A 360 24.85 -2.63 -0.17
N LEU A 361 23.68 -2.10 0.18
CA LEU A 361 23.50 -0.72 0.63
C LEU A 361 23.74 -0.51 2.13
N SER A 362 23.76 -1.58 2.91
CA SER A 362 24.02 -1.56 4.35
C SER A 362 25.51 -1.73 4.71
N ASP A 363 26.37 -2.03 3.73
CA ASP A 363 27.82 -2.11 3.90
C ASP A 363 28.49 -0.75 3.60
N PRO A 364 29.07 -0.07 4.60
CA PRO A 364 29.73 1.22 4.41
C PRO A 364 30.90 1.17 3.42
N SER A 365 31.58 0.02 3.30
CA SER A 365 32.77 -0.14 2.44
C SER A 365 32.47 -0.21 0.94
N GLN A 366 31.18 -0.28 0.57
CA GLN A 366 30.69 -0.48 -0.79
C GLN A 366 29.70 0.63 -1.21
N SER A 367 29.60 1.69 -0.40
CA SER A 367 28.54 2.72 -0.43
C SER A 367 28.88 3.98 -1.24
N GLU A 368 29.69 3.87 -2.29
CA GLU A 368 29.79 4.94 -3.28
C GLU A 368 28.66 4.78 -4.32
N PRO A 369 27.78 5.81 -4.50
CA PRO A 369 26.93 5.85 -5.68
C PRO A 369 27.81 6.02 -6.94
N PRO A 370 27.40 5.53 -8.12
CA PRO A 370 28.14 5.78 -9.35
C PRO A 370 28.31 7.29 -9.54
N ASN A 371 29.57 7.68 -9.73
CA ASN A 371 30.00 9.05 -9.87
C ASN A 371 29.29 9.71 -11.07
N ARG A 372 28.91 10.98 -10.94
CA ARG A 372 28.13 11.72 -11.94
C ARG A 372 28.93 12.18 -13.17
N GLU A 373 30.12 11.63 -13.40
CA GLU A 373 31.12 12.19 -14.33
C GLU A 373 31.32 11.40 -15.64
N ASP A 374 30.59 10.31 -15.89
CA ASP A 374 30.69 9.54 -17.15
C ASP A 374 29.56 9.83 -18.17
N LEU A 375 29.03 11.06 -18.20
CA LEU A 375 28.29 11.57 -19.36
C LEU A 375 29.18 12.57 -20.07
N GLY A 376 29.81 12.07 -21.14
CA GLY A 376 30.76 12.81 -21.97
C GLY A 376 30.27 14.20 -22.33
N ASP A 377 31.14 15.15 -22.02
CA ASP A 377 31.15 16.51 -22.52
C ASP A 377 31.18 16.48 -24.05
N ALA A 378 30.02 16.73 -24.68
CA ALA A 378 29.97 17.06 -26.09
C ALA A 378 30.24 18.55 -26.21
N GLY A 379 31.50 18.85 -26.50
CA GLY A 379 32.04 20.20 -26.66
C GLY A 379 31.17 21.07 -27.55
N CYS A 380 30.92 22.27 -27.05
CA CYS A 380 30.45 23.40 -27.81
C CYS A 380 31.69 24.18 -28.25
N ASP A 381 32.22 23.87 -29.44
CA ASP A 381 33.20 24.73 -30.11
C ASP A 381 32.45 25.67 -31.07
N SER A 382 32.63 26.97 -30.79
CA SER A 382 32.64 28.15 -31.67
C SER A 382 31.79 28.20 -32.93
#